data_AF-A0A699ZZ48-F1
#
_entry.id   AF-A0A699ZZ48-F1
#
_cell.length_a   1.000
_cell.length_b   1.000
_cell.length_c   1.000
_cell.angle_alpha   90.00
_cell.angle_beta   90.00
_cell.angle_gamma   90.00
#
_symmetry.space_group_name_H-M   'P 1'
#
loop_
_entity.id
_entity.type
_entity.pdbx_description
1 polymer ?
#
loop_
_entity_poly.entity_id
_entity_poly.type
_entity_poly.pdbx_seq_one_letter_code
_entity_poly.pdbx_strand_id
1 'polypeptide(L)'
;EHKLSREGFDWLIGEVESRFNQAQANPGECVGTVAAQSLGEPTTQMTLNTFHFAGVSAKNVTLGVPRLTEIINLAKNIKTPSLSVYLDERHANDKEAAKDVQSALEYAALRNITSRVEIW
;
A
#
# COMPACT_ATOMS: atom_id res chain seq x y z
N GLU A 1 3.90 -23.59 29.82
CA GLU A 1 4.21 -24.79 29.01
C GLU A 1 3.14 -25.85 29.21
N HIS A 2 2.63 -26.43 28.13
CA HIS A 2 1.60 -27.46 28.20
C HIS A 2 2.22 -28.80 28.62
N LYS A 3 1.69 -29.42 29.68
CA LYS A 3 2.11 -30.73 30.16
C LYS A 3 1.46 -31.83 29.32
N LEU A 4 1.93 -32.01 28.10
CA LEU A 4 1.48 -33.09 27.22
C LEU A 4 2.07 -34.42 27.69
N SER A 5 1.23 -35.45 27.77
CA SER A 5 1.70 -36.83 27.86
C SER A 5 2.38 -37.21 26.54
N ARG A 6 3.28 -38.21 26.57
CA ARG A 6 3.95 -38.68 25.36
C ARG A 6 2.96 -39.12 24.28
N GLU A 7 1.91 -39.82 24.68
CA GLU A 7 0.81 -40.22 23.78
C GLU A 7 0.06 -39.02 23.19
N GLY A 8 -0.18 -37.96 23.98
CA GLY A 8 -0.82 -36.75 23.49
C GLY A 8 0.07 -35.95 22.53
N PHE A 9 1.39 -35.99 22.73
CA PHE A 9 2.35 -35.38 21.82
C PHE A 9 2.44 -36.15 20.49
N ASP A 10 2.55 -37.48 20.54
CA ASP A 10 2.62 -38.32 19.34
C ASP A 10 1.33 -38.20 18.50
N TRP A 11 0.16 -38.13 19.17
CA TRP A 11 -1.11 -37.83 18.50
C TRP A 11 -1.12 -36.46 17.83
N LEU A 12 -0.62 -35.42 18.51
CA LEU A 12 -0.57 -34.06 17.97
C LEU A 12 0.30 -33.98 16.72
N ILE A 13 1.45 -34.65 16.71
CA ILE A 13 2.33 -34.70 15.53
C ILE A 13 1.59 -35.36 14.35
N GLY A 14 0.90 -36.48 14.59
CA GLY A 14 0.09 -37.13 13.55
C GLY A 14 -1.05 -36.25 13.02
N GLU A 15 -1.73 -35.51 13.90
CA GLU A 15 -2.78 -34.58 13.50
C GLU A 15 -2.21 -33.40 12.67
N VAL A 16 -1.05 -32.86 13.06
CA VAL A 16 -0.37 -31.80 12.30
C VAL A 16 0.01 -32.30 10.91
N GLU A 17 0.58 -33.50 10.79
CA GLU A 17 0.94 -34.09 9.49
C GLU A 17 -0.32 -34.30 8.62
N SER A 18 -1.39 -34.84 9.19
CA SER A 18 -2.67 -35.02 8.50
C SER A 18 -3.23 -33.69 7.98
N ARG A 19 -3.27 -32.65 8.82
CA ARG A 19 -3.75 -31.30 8.45
C ARG A 19 -2.87 -30.64 7.42
N PHE A 20 -1.55 -30.79 7.53
CA PHE A 20 -0.60 -30.24 6.57
C PHE A 20 -0.80 -30.84 5.17
N ASN A 21 -0.94 -32.16 5.08
CA ASN A 21 -1.19 -32.85 3.81
C ASN A 21 -2.55 -32.46 3.20
N GLN A 22 -3.57 -32.23 4.03
CA GLN A 22 -4.90 -31.77 3.58
C GLN A 22 -4.92 -30.30 3.13
N ALA A 23 -4.01 -29.46 3.66
CA ALA A 23 -3.95 -28.04 3.31
C ALA A 23 -3.33 -27.77 1.94
N GLN A 24 -2.79 -28.79 1.27
CA GLN A 24 -2.24 -28.66 -0.07
C GLN A 24 -3.35 -28.36 -1.09
N ALA A 25 -3.09 -27.40 -1.98
CA ALA A 25 -4.01 -27.08 -3.06
C ALA A 25 -4.10 -28.25 -4.05
N ASN A 26 -5.32 -28.56 -4.51
CA ASN A 26 -5.53 -29.66 -5.44
C ASN A 26 -4.96 -29.30 -6.83
N PRO A 27 -4.23 -30.22 -7.48
CA PRO A 27 -3.75 -29.98 -8.83
C PRO A 27 -4.92 -29.88 -9.82
N GLY A 28 -4.83 -28.96 -10.77
CA GLY A 28 -5.87 -28.76 -11.80
C GLY A 28 -7.04 -27.86 -11.38
N GLU A 29 -7.02 -27.28 -10.18
CA GLU A 29 -8.00 -26.29 -9.77
C GLU A 29 -7.89 -24.98 -10.59
N CYS A 30 -9.02 -24.38 -10.93
CA CYS A 30 -9.09 -23.12 -11.68
C CYS A 30 -8.75 -21.89 -10.81
N VAL A 31 -7.49 -21.82 -10.34
CA VAL A 31 -6.99 -20.77 -9.44
C VAL A 31 -7.17 -19.35 -10.00
N GLY A 32 -7.15 -19.18 -11.32
CA GLY A 32 -7.35 -17.89 -11.97
C GLY A 32 -8.75 -17.30 -11.72
N THR A 33 -9.80 -18.12 -11.79
CA THR A 33 -11.18 -17.68 -11.54
C THR A 33 -11.37 -17.31 -10.07
N VAL A 34 -10.86 -18.14 -9.17
CA VAL A 34 -10.91 -17.90 -7.71
C VAL A 34 -10.20 -16.60 -7.39
N ALA A 35 -8.95 -16.41 -7.87
CA ALA A 35 -8.19 -15.19 -7.64
C ALA A 35 -8.90 -13.94 -8.19
N ALA A 36 -9.46 -14.01 -9.41
CA ALA A 36 -10.18 -12.89 -10.01
C ALA A 36 -11.40 -12.47 -9.17
N GLN A 37 -12.19 -13.43 -8.69
CA GLN A 37 -13.34 -13.17 -7.82
C GLN A 37 -12.90 -12.63 -6.46
N SER A 38 -11.89 -13.24 -5.84
CA SER A 38 -11.35 -12.83 -4.55
C SER A 38 -10.77 -11.40 -4.56
N LEU A 39 -10.31 -10.91 -5.70
CA LEU A 39 -9.91 -9.51 -5.88
C LEU A 39 -11.11 -8.59 -6.17
N GLY A 40 -12.01 -9.02 -7.06
CA GLY A 40 -13.12 -8.19 -7.54
C GLY A 40 -14.12 -7.80 -6.45
N GLU A 41 -14.56 -8.77 -5.64
CA GLU A 41 -15.56 -8.56 -4.60
C GLU A 41 -15.15 -7.49 -3.55
N PRO A 42 -13.98 -7.59 -2.87
CA PRO A 42 -13.57 -6.59 -1.89
C PRO A 42 -13.27 -5.23 -2.51
N THR A 43 -12.82 -5.18 -3.77
CA THR A 43 -12.51 -3.89 -4.43
C THR A 43 -13.75 -3.00 -4.52
N THR A 44 -14.92 -3.58 -4.80
CA THR A 44 -16.19 -2.82 -4.81
C THR A 44 -16.48 -2.20 -3.45
N GLN A 45 -16.26 -2.94 -2.36
CA GLN A 45 -16.45 -2.47 -0.99
C GLN A 45 -15.47 -1.36 -0.60
N MET A 46 -14.22 -1.41 -1.09
CA MET A 46 -13.19 -0.42 -0.79
C MET A 46 -13.49 0.98 -1.35
N THR A 47 -14.39 1.12 -2.32
CA THR A 47 -14.66 2.40 -3.00
C THR A 47 -15.30 3.44 -2.09
N LEU A 48 -16.02 3.02 -1.04
CA LEU A 48 -16.72 3.92 -0.12
C LEU A 48 -15.89 4.33 1.12
N ASN A 49 -14.77 3.66 1.40
CA ASN A 49 -13.96 3.87 2.61
C ASN A 49 -12.77 4.84 2.43
N THR A 50 -12.66 5.52 1.28
CA THR A 50 -11.42 6.20 0.87
C THR A 50 -11.26 7.65 1.33
N PHE A 51 -12.29 8.27 1.89
CA PHE A 51 -12.30 9.71 2.21
C PHE A 51 -11.88 10.05 3.64
N HIS A 52 -11.67 9.06 4.51
CA HIS A 52 -11.37 9.29 5.93
C HIS A 52 -10.20 8.44 6.45
N PHE A 53 -9.01 8.56 5.84
CA PHE A 53 -7.78 8.29 6.60
C PHE A 53 -7.50 9.49 7.50
N ALA A 54 -8.09 9.50 8.69
CA ALA A 54 -7.84 10.53 9.70
C ALA A 54 -6.40 10.37 10.24
N GLY A 55 -5.59 11.44 10.17
CA GLY A 55 -4.33 11.54 10.91
C GLY A 55 -3.04 11.70 10.11
N VAL A 56 -3.07 11.66 8.77
CA VAL A 56 -1.90 11.95 7.92
C VAL A 56 -2.24 13.10 6.98
N SER A 57 -1.35 14.09 6.90
CA SER A 57 -1.57 15.35 6.16
C SER A 57 -2.19 15.09 4.79
N ALA A 58 -3.34 15.75 4.55
CA ALA A 58 -4.32 15.50 3.52
C ALA A 58 -3.75 15.58 2.09
N LYS A 59 -3.09 14.51 1.64
CA LYS A 59 -2.96 14.23 0.22
C LYS A 59 -4.20 13.46 -0.19
N ASN A 60 -5.04 14.07 -1.03
CA ASN A 60 -6.14 13.37 -1.69
C ASN A 60 -5.54 12.31 -2.61
N VAL A 61 -5.30 11.10 -2.09
CA VAL A 61 -4.79 9.98 -2.89
C VAL A 61 -5.98 9.29 -3.56
N THR A 62 -5.83 8.94 -4.83
CA THR A 62 -6.81 8.09 -5.52
C THR A 62 -6.73 6.69 -4.92
N LEU A 63 -7.84 6.21 -4.36
CA LEU A 63 -7.98 4.92 -3.70
C LEU A 63 -9.19 4.16 -4.27
N GLY A 64 -9.36 2.89 -3.86
CA GLY A 64 -10.50 2.06 -4.26
C GLY A 64 -10.48 1.66 -5.74
N VAL A 65 -11.67 1.45 -6.32
CA VAL A 65 -11.83 1.03 -7.74
C VAL A 65 -11.10 1.95 -8.72
N PRO A 66 -11.17 3.30 -8.62
CA PRO A 66 -10.43 4.17 -9.54
C PRO A 66 -8.93 3.89 -9.57
N ARG A 67 -8.31 3.60 -8.42
CA ARG A 67 -6.89 3.28 -8.34
C ARG A 67 -6.58 1.89 -8.90
N LEU A 68 -7.43 0.91 -8.63
CA LEU A 68 -7.28 -0.43 -9.21
C LEU A 68 -7.31 -0.37 -10.74
N THR A 69 -8.26 0.37 -11.31
CA THR A 69 -8.39 0.56 -12.77
C THR A 69 -7.16 1.20 -13.38
N GLU A 70 -6.54 2.18 -12.70
CA GLU A 70 -5.27 2.79 -13.16
C GLU A 70 -4.13 1.76 -13.20
N ILE A 71 -4.02 0.91 -12.17
CA ILE A 71 -2.96 -0.10 -12.04
C ILE A 71 -3.13 -1.22 -13.08
N ILE A 72 -4.32 -1.80 -13.19
CA ILE A 72 -4.61 -2.91 -14.11
C ILE A 72 -4.39 -2.49 -15.57
N ASN A 73 -4.81 -1.27 -15.94
CA ASN A 73 -4.66 -0.78 -17.31
C ASN A 73 -3.28 -0.18 -17.62
N LEU A 74 -2.35 -0.16 -16.65
CA LEU A 74 -1.04 0.47 -16.80
C LEU A 74 -1.17 1.93 -17.33
N ALA A 75 -2.06 2.70 -16.71
CA ALA A 75 -2.37 4.05 -17.16
C ALA A 75 -1.11 4.95 -17.14
N LYS A 76 -0.78 5.56 -18.29
CA LYS A 76 0.38 6.48 -18.39
C LYS A 76 0.23 7.71 -17.48
N ASN A 77 -0.99 8.25 -17.40
CA ASN A 77 -1.31 9.42 -16.60
C ASN A 77 -2.26 9.01 -15.47
N ILE A 78 -1.72 8.87 -14.26
CA ILE A 78 -2.50 8.59 -13.05
C ILE A 78 -3.01 9.89 -12.42
N LYS A 79 -4.17 9.86 -11.77
CA LYS A 79 -4.81 11.09 -11.25
C LYS A 79 -4.03 11.77 -10.13
N THR A 80 -3.39 10.98 -9.26
CA THR A 80 -2.70 11.48 -8.06
C THR A 80 -1.32 10.84 -7.92
N PRO A 81 -0.35 11.20 -8.79
CA PRO A 81 1.00 10.68 -8.68
C PRO A 81 1.63 11.12 -7.36
N SER A 82 2.27 10.17 -6.67
CA SER A 82 2.97 10.43 -5.42
C SER A 82 4.27 9.65 -5.36
N LEU A 83 5.24 10.20 -4.62
CA LEU A 83 6.53 9.58 -4.36
C LEU A 83 6.85 9.77 -2.87
N SER A 84 7.26 8.70 -2.21
CA SER A 84 7.81 8.75 -0.86
C SER A 84 9.33 8.83 -0.95
N VAL A 85 9.89 9.96 -0.52
CA VAL A 85 11.35 10.19 -0.49
C VAL A 85 11.81 10.01 0.95
N TYR A 86 12.78 9.12 1.16
CA TYR A 86 13.41 8.89 2.46
C TYR A 86 14.70 9.70 2.55
N LEU A 87 14.93 10.30 3.71
CA LEU A 87 16.17 11.03 4.00
C LEU A 87 17.24 10.04 4.47
N ASP A 88 18.51 10.35 4.19
CA ASP A 88 19.65 9.64 4.75
C ASP A 88 19.82 9.93 6.25
N GLU A 89 20.56 9.09 6.96
CA GLU A 89 20.68 9.13 8.42
C GLU A 89 21.15 10.49 8.97
N ARG A 90 21.93 11.24 8.17
CA ARG A 90 22.47 12.55 8.52
C ARG A 90 21.39 13.64 8.57
N HIS A 91 20.39 13.57 7.68
CA HIS A 91 19.33 14.57 7.57
C HIS A 91 17.99 14.08 8.16
N ALA A 92 17.83 12.77 8.39
CA ALA A 92 16.58 12.18 8.87
C ALA A 92 16.19 12.59 10.30
N ASN A 93 17.17 12.84 11.17
CA ASN A 93 16.93 13.17 12.58
C ASN A 93 16.92 14.68 12.88
N ASP A 94 17.23 15.51 11.88
CA ASP A 94 17.26 16.96 12.01
C ASP A 94 16.16 17.59 11.14
N LYS A 95 15.29 18.36 11.79
CA LYS A 95 14.16 19.02 11.15
C LYS A 95 14.60 20.15 10.22
N GLU A 96 15.66 20.88 10.55
CA GLU A 96 16.15 21.98 9.70
C GLU A 96 16.78 21.42 8.43
N ALA A 97 17.66 20.42 8.59
CA ALA A 97 18.24 19.67 7.48
C ALA A 97 17.17 19.04 6.56
N ALA A 98 16.11 18.46 7.13
CA ALA A 98 14.99 17.91 6.36
C ALA A 98 14.24 18.99 5.56
N LYS A 99 14.10 20.19 6.13
CA LYS A 99 13.45 21.32 5.46
C LYS A 99 14.28 21.83 4.28
N ASP A 100 15.60 21.86 4.42
CA ASP A 100 16.49 22.24 3.33
C ASP A 100 16.37 21.29 2.13
N VAL A 101 16.32 19.98 2.40
CA VAL A 101 16.07 18.96 1.36
C VAL A 101 14.68 19.14 0.74
N GLN A 102 13.65 19.42 1.55
CA GLN A 102 12.31 19.71 1.05
C GLN A 102 12.31 20.90 0.09
N SER A 103 12.93 22.02 0.47
CA SER A 103 13.00 23.23 -0.36
C SER A 103 13.81 23.01 -1.63
N ALA A 104 14.83 22.14 -1.62
CA ALA A 104 15.59 21.79 -2.81
C ALA A 104 14.79 20.94 -3.82
N LEU A 105 13.85 20.11 -3.34
CA LEU A 105 13.00 19.26 -4.18
C LEU A 105 11.72 19.96 -4.65
N GLU A 106 11.29 21.00 -3.95
CA GLU A 106 10.07 21.74 -4.29
C GLU A 106 10.25 22.55 -5.57
N TYR A 107 9.32 22.37 -6.51
CA TYR A 107 9.33 23.13 -7.76
C TYR A 107 8.93 24.60 -7.50
N ALA A 108 9.93 25.49 -7.53
CA ALA A 108 9.74 26.93 -7.41
C ALA A 108 9.89 27.62 -8.78
N ALA A 109 8.79 28.12 -9.34
CA ALA A 109 8.81 28.95 -10.55
C ALA A 109 8.75 30.43 -10.18
N LEU A 110 9.25 31.31 -11.07
CA LEU A 110 9.21 32.77 -10.87
C LEU A 110 7.79 33.27 -10.53
N ARG A 111 6.77 32.74 -11.21
CA ARG A 111 5.35 33.04 -10.93
C ARG A 111 4.91 32.75 -9.48
N ASN A 112 5.57 31.84 -8.78
CA ASN A 112 5.23 31.50 -7.40
C ASN A 112 5.69 32.59 -6.42
N ILE A 113 6.63 33.45 -6.83
CA ILE A 113 7.26 34.49 -6.01
C ILE A 113 6.87 35.89 -6.50
N THR A 114 6.62 36.06 -7.79
CA THR A 114 6.28 37.35 -8.39
C THR A 114 4.90 37.84 -7.94
N SER A 115 4.87 38.98 -7.23
CA SER A 115 3.61 39.58 -6.77
C SER A 115 2.91 40.43 -7.84
N ARG A 116 3.67 41.08 -8.74
CA ARG A 116 3.12 41.93 -9.80
C ARG A 116 4.08 42.00 -10.98
N VAL A 117 3.54 42.06 -12.20
CA VAL A 117 4.26 42.33 -13.44
C VAL A 117 3.52 43.43 -14.18
N GLU A 118 4.21 44.52 -14.53
CA GLU A 118 3.66 45.65 -15.29
C GLU A 118 4.57 45.97 -16.47
N ILE A 119 3.96 46.25 -17.62
CA ILE A 119 4.62 46.76 -18.81
C ILE A 119 4.15 48.20 -18.98
N TRP A 120 5.10 49.13 -19.04
CA TRP A 120 4.86 50.57 -19.20
C TRP A 120 4.94 50.98 -20.67
#